data_AF-A0AAJ0LRR0-F1
#
_entry.id   AF-A0AAJ0LRR0-F1
#
_cell.length_a   1.000
_cell.length_b   1.000
_cell.length_c   1.000
_cell.angle_alpha   90.00
_cell.angle_beta   90.00
_cell.angle_gamma   90.00
#
_symmetry.space_group_name_H-M   'P 1'
#
loop_
_entity.id
_entity.type
_entity.pdbx_description
1 polymer ?
#
loop_
_entity_poly.entity_id
_entity_poly.type
_entity_poly.pdbx_seq_one_letter_code
_entity_poly.pdbx_strand_id
1 'polypeptide(L)'
;MGGEVMSIGCGVSVAVLDAAAAADATLEVRFAALAHDLGKGVTPAAHWPKHHDHERLCVPLVKAICARWRVPAACRDLALTVCQEHTLVHGVARLQAATIVRLLSRMGALRRPERLDAVLLACACDARGRLGFEHQAYPFTGLLLSPMIAALAMSLSPASVISNALRLSNTKI
;
A
#
# COMPACT_ATOMS: atom_id res chain seq x y z
N MET A 1 -26.53 25.26 -2.46
CA MET A 1 -25.07 25.21 -2.19
C MET A 1 -24.89 24.16 -1.10
N GLY A 2 -24.72 22.89 -1.40
CA GLY A 2 -23.62 22.27 -2.13
C GLY A 2 -23.26 21.07 -1.26
N GLY A 3 -23.98 19.96 -1.45
CA GLY A 3 -23.90 18.79 -0.58
C GLY A 3 -22.57 18.08 -0.74
N GLU A 4 -21.69 18.21 0.25
CA GLU A 4 -20.66 17.22 0.50
C GLU A 4 -21.34 15.97 1.03
N VAL A 5 -21.58 15.01 0.13
CA VAL A 5 -21.82 13.64 0.52
C VAL A 5 -20.52 13.14 1.15
N MET A 6 -20.43 13.26 2.48
CA MET A 6 -19.47 12.53 3.30
C MET A 6 -19.58 11.05 2.93
N SER A 7 -18.65 10.59 2.10
CA SER A 7 -18.60 9.22 1.58
C SER A 7 -18.16 8.26 2.69
N ILE A 8 -19.12 7.87 3.52
CA ILE A 8 -19.00 6.71 4.39
C ILE A 8 -19.76 5.57 3.72
N GLY A 9 -19.01 4.63 3.16
CA GLY A 9 -19.50 3.30 2.80
C GLY A 9 -20.16 3.18 1.42
N CYS A 10 -19.79 2.12 0.70
CA CYS A 10 -20.37 1.62 -0.55
C CYS A 10 -19.95 2.32 -1.86
N GLY A 11 -19.99 3.65 -1.97
CA GLY A 11 -19.72 4.33 -3.26
C GLY A 11 -18.25 4.21 -3.74
N VAL A 12 -17.29 4.52 -2.87
CA VAL A 12 -15.85 4.43 -3.17
C VAL A 12 -15.39 2.96 -3.23
N SER A 13 -16.03 2.06 -2.48
CA SER A 13 -15.67 0.64 -2.42
C SER A 13 -15.83 -0.08 -3.77
N VAL A 14 -16.85 0.30 -4.56
CA VAL A 14 -17.08 -0.28 -5.91
C VAL A 14 -16.10 0.32 -6.91
N ALA A 15 -15.93 1.65 -6.92
CA ALA A 15 -15.03 2.33 -7.84
C ALA A 15 -13.55 1.90 -7.68
N VAL A 16 -13.11 1.60 -6.45
CA VAL A 16 -11.77 1.06 -6.19
C VAL A 16 -11.58 -0.34 -6.79
N LEU A 17 -12.62 -1.19 -6.75
CA LEU A 17 -12.59 -2.50 -7.40
C LEU A 17 -12.61 -2.39 -8.92
N ASP A 18 -13.34 -1.43 -9.49
CA ASP A 18 -13.32 -1.14 -10.93
C ASP A 18 -11.93 -0.67 -11.38
N ALA A 19 -11.28 0.21 -10.60
CA ALA A 19 -9.91 0.63 -10.86
C ALA A 19 -8.91 -0.54 -10.78
N ALA A 20 -9.09 -1.44 -9.80
CA ALA A 20 -8.26 -2.64 -9.69
C ALA A 20 -8.54 -3.64 -10.83
N ALA A 21 -9.77 -3.72 -11.32
CA ALA A 21 -10.14 -4.53 -12.47
C ALA A 21 -9.55 -4.00 -13.78
N ALA A 22 -9.65 -2.69 -14.01
CA ALA A 22 -9.07 -2.02 -15.18
C ALA A 22 -7.54 -2.13 -15.22
N ALA A 23 -6.89 -2.23 -14.05
CA ALA A 23 -5.46 -2.44 -13.93
C ALA A 23 -5.02 -3.92 -14.02
N ASP A 24 -5.94 -4.84 -14.31
CA ASP A 24 -5.73 -6.30 -14.28
C ASP A 24 -5.03 -6.78 -12.99
N ALA A 25 -5.40 -6.17 -11.87
CA ALA A 25 -4.72 -6.42 -10.60
C ALA A 25 -4.99 -7.85 -10.09
N THR A 26 -4.02 -8.42 -9.36
CA THR A 26 -4.18 -9.74 -8.75
C THR A 26 -5.28 -9.76 -7.69
N LEU A 27 -5.71 -10.95 -7.28
CA LEU A 27 -6.72 -11.11 -6.22
C LEU A 27 -6.29 -10.44 -4.91
N GLU A 28 -5.01 -10.55 -4.54
CA GLU A 28 -4.45 -9.94 -3.34
C GLU A 28 -4.64 -8.42 -3.37
N VAL A 29 -4.32 -7.80 -4.50
CA VAL A 29 -4.40 -6.34 -4.66
C VAL A 29 -5.85 -5.88 -4.63
N ARG A 30 -6.76 -6.58 -5.34
CA ARG A 30 -8.21 -6.28 -5.31
C ARG A 30 -8.76 -6.37 -3.90
N PHE A 31 -8.41 -7.43 -3.17
CA PHE A 31 -8.86 -7.62 -1.79
C PHE A 31 -8.29 -6.56 -0.85
N ALA A 32 -6.99 -6.24 -0.97
CA ALA A 32 -6.36 -5.21 -0.17
C ALA A 32 -6.97 -3.82 -0.43
N ALA A 33 -7.22 -3.48 -1.69
CA ALA A 33 -7.85 -2.23 -2.08
C ALA A 33 -9.31 -2.14 -1.57
N LEU A 34 -10.07 -3.25 -1.58
CA LEU A 34 -11.39 -3.28 -0.98
C LEU A 34 -11.36 -3.09 0.55
N ALA A 35 -10.37 -3.67 1.21
CA ALA A 35 -10.30 -3.74 2.66
C ALA A 35 -9.62 -2.53 3.34
N HIS A 36 -8.90 -1.69 2.59
CA HIS A 36 -8.00 -0.67 3.13
C HIS A 36 -8.64 0.36 4.07
N ASP A 37 -9.95 0.55 3.97
CA ASP A 37 -10.67 1.61 4.68
C ASP A 37 -11.76 1.08 5.62
N LEU A 38 -11.79 -0.23 5.88
CA LEU A 38 -12.82 -0.86 6.72
C LEU A 38 -12.91 -0.23 8.12
N GLY A 39 -11.79 0.30 8.65
CA GLY A 39 -11.77 0.99 9.93
C GLY A 39 -12.61 2.27 9.98
N LYS A 40 -12.90 2.91 8.84
CA LYS A 40 -13.82 4.06 8.78
C LYS A 40 -15.24 3.68 9.20
N GLY A 41 -15.66 2.45 8.92
CA GLY A 41 -16.98 1.94 9.31
C GLY A 41 -17.20 1.79 10.82
N VAL A 42 -16.13 1.84 11.62
CA VAL A 42 -16.18 1.69 13.09
C VAL A 42 -15.60 2.88 13.85
N THR A 43 -15.26 3.98 13.16
CA THR A 43 -14.76 5.18 13.84
C THR A 43 -15.91 5.93 14.52
N PRO A 44 -15.77 6.33 15.79
CA PRO A 44 -16.77 7.12 16.49
C PRO A 44 -17.14 8.40 15.72
N ALA A 45 -18.42 8.78 15.73
CA ALA A 45 -18.93 9.96 15.03
C ALA A 45 -18.21 11.26 15.44
N ALA A 46 -17.71 11.34 16.68
CA ALA A 46 -16.90 12.47 17.17
C ALA A 46 -15.57 12.68 16.40
N HIS A 47 -15.11 11.67 15.66
CA HIS A 47 -13.88 11.75 14.86
C HIS A 47 -14.15 11.96 13.37
N TRP A 48 -15.41 12.14 12.98
CA TRP A 48 -15.79 12.45 11.61
C TRP A 48 -15.50 13.93 11.30
N PRO A 49 -15.19 14.29 10.04
CA PRO A 49 -15.04 13.42 8.86
C PRO A 49 -13.63 12.85 8.69
N LYS A 50 -12.71 13.09 9.64
CA LYS A 50 -11.29 12.71 9.49
C LYS A 50 -11.05 11.21 9.69
N HIS A 51 -11.93 10.53 10.42
CA HIS A 51 -11.80 9.11 10.76
C HIS A 51 -10.43 8.79 11.39
N HIS A 52 -10.09 9.52 12.46
CA HIS A 52 -8.86 9.28 13.21
C HIS A 52 -8.70 7.81 13.60
N ASP A 53 -7.49 7.28 13.51
CA ASP A 53 -7.12 5.90 13.84
C ASP A 53 -7.76 4.79 12.98
N HIS A 54 -8.41 5.12 11.86
CA HIS A 54 -9.07 4.09 11.03
C HIS A 54 -8.09 3.02 10.53
N GLU A 55 -6.83 3.34 10.27
CA GLU A 55 -5.79 2.38 9.88
C GLU A 55 -5.58 1.32 10.96
N ARG A 56 -5.53 1.75 12.23
CA ARG A 56 -5.37 0.86 13.39
C ARG A 56 -6.64 0.06 13.65
N LEU A 57 -7.80 0.70 13.56
CA LEU A 57 -9.11 0.07 13.78
C LEU A 57 -9.47 -0.97 12.71
N CYS A 58 -8.90 -0.83 11.51
CA CYS A 58 -9.12 -1.77 10.42
C CYS A 58 -8.48 -3.15 10.65
N VAL A 59 -7.32 -3.21 11.32
CA VAL A 59 -6.56 -4.45 11.55
C VAL A 59 -7.41 -5.59 12.14
N PRO A 60 -8.13 -5.40 13.26
CA PRO A 60 -8.99 -6.46 13.80
C PRO A 60 -10.14 -6.85 12.85
N LEU A 61 -10.68 -5.91 12.07
CA LEU A 61 -11.76 -6.18 11.10
C LEU A 61 -11.27 -7.06 9.95
N VAL A 62 -10.12 -6.73 9.36
CA VAL A 62 -9.50 -7.53 8.29
C VAL A 62 -9.19 -8.94 8.79
N LYS A 63 -8.63 -9.07 10.01
CA LYS A 63 -8.37 -10.39 10.62
C LYS A 63 -9.65 -11.20 10.80
N ALA A 64 -10.72 -10.57 11.30
CA ALA A 64 -12.00 -11.23 11.52
C ALA A 64 -12.63 -11.72 10.21
N ILE A 65 -12.66 -10.87 9.17
CA ILE A 65 -13.19 -11.24 7.84
C ILE A 65 -12.36 -12.37 7.25
N CYS A 66 -11.03 -12.26 7.28
CA CYS A 66 -10.15 -13.28 6.72
C CYS A 66 -10.31 -14.64 7.42
N ALA A 67 -10.45 -14.65 8.75
CA ALA A 67 -10.72 -15.86 9.51
C ALA A 67 -12.08 -16.46 9.18
N ARG A 68 -13.13 -15.64 9.10
CA ARG A 68 -14.51 -16.08 8.83
C ARG A 68 -14.65 -16.66 7.43
N TRP A 69 -14.06 -16.01 6.43
CA TRP A 69 -14.19 -16.41 5.02
C TRP A 69 -13.05 -17.28 4.51
N ARG A 70 -12.09 -17.62 5.37
CA ARG A 70 -10.91 -18.42 5.02
C ARG A 70 -10.15 -17.82 3.83
N VAL A 71 -9.98 -16.50 3.86
CA VAL A 71 -9.28 -15.75 2.81
C VAL A 71 -7.83 -16.27 2.70
N PRO A 72 -7.28 -16.45 1.48
CA PRO A 72 -5.90 -16.87 1.30
C PRO A 72 -4.91 -15.99 2.06
N ALA A 73 -3.87 -16.60 2.63
CA ALA A 73 -2.90 -15.89 3.46
C ALA A 73 -2.25 -14.70 2.74
N ALA A 74 -1.94 -14.85 1.45
CA ALA A 74 -1.36 -13.78 0.64
C ALA A 74 -2.27 -12.53 0.56
N CYS A 75 -3.59 -12.74 0.37
CA CYS A 75 -4.58 -11.66 0.34
C CYS A 75 -4.69 -10.97 1.71
N ARG A 76 -4.78 -11.77 2.79
CA ARG A 76 -4.83 -11.26 4.16
C ARG A 76 -3.61 -10.42 4.49
N ASP A 77 -2.41 -10.93 4.21
CA ASP A 77 -1.16 -10.30 4.62
C ASP A 77 -0.91 -9.00 3.83
N LEU A 78 -1.30 -8.95 2.55
CA LEU A 78 -1.28 -7.70 1.79
C LEU A 78 -2.33 -6.71 2.31
N ALA A 79 -3.57 -7.14 2.55
CA ALA A 79 -4.63 -6.27 3.07
C ALA A 79 -4.28 -5.66 4.43
N LEU A 80 -3.68 -6.43 5.33
CA LEU A 80 -3.21 -5.91 6.62
C LEU A 80 -2.12 -4.84 6.43
N THR A 81 -1.21 -5.06 5.49
CA THR A 81 -0.13 -4.12 5.19
C THR A 81 -0.70 -2.82 4.61
N VAL A 82 -1.55 -2.91 3.60
CA VAL A 82 -2.18 -1.74 2.97
C VAL A 82 -3.04 -0.99 3.98
N CYS A 83 -3.85 -1.70 4.78
CA CYS A 83 -4.73 -1.02 5.72
C CYS A 83 -3.98 -0.20 6.77
N GLN A 84 -2.83 -0.70 7.24
CA GLN A 84 -2.00 0.00 8.22
C GLN A 84 -1.22 1.18 7.65
N GLU A 85 -0.84 1.12 6.37
CA GLU A 85 0.22 1.98 5.83
C GLU A 85 -0.24 2.90 4.69
N HIS A 86 -1.43 2.70 4.09
CA HIS A 86 -1.86 3.41 2.88
C HIS A 86 -1.84 4.94 3.03
N THR A 87 -2.29 5.49 4.16
CA THR A 87 -2.23 6.94 4.43
C THR A 87 -0.78 7.47 4.39
N LEU A 88 0.18 6.71 4.93
CA LEU A 88 1.60 7.08 4.87
C LEU A 88 2.16 6.95 3.45
N VAL A 89 1.71 5.96 2.68
CA VAL A 89 2.08 5.81 1.26
C VAL A 89 1.59 6.99 0.43
N HIS A 90 0.32 7.40 0.58
CA HIS A 90 -0.22 8.62 -0.06
C HIS A 90 0.47 9.90 0.38
N GLY A 91 0.98 9.92 1.63
CA GLY A 91 1.70 11.04 2.21
C GLY A 91 3.22 11.02 2.01
N VAL A 92 3.76 10.07 1.24
CA VAL A 92 5.19 9.75 1.29
C VAL A 92 6.11 10.93 0.96
N ALA A 93 5.69 11.82 0.05
CA ALA A 93 6.45 13.00 -0.36
C ALA A 93 6.76 13.97 0.80
N ARG A 94 6.02 13.89 1.91
CA ARG A 94 6.20 14.71 3.11
C ARG A 94 6.98 14.00 4.21
N LEU A 95 7.37 12.74 4.02
CA LEU A 95 8.04 11.94 5.04
C LEU A 95 9.55 12.17 5.03
N GLN A 96 10.14 12.13 6.23
CA GLN A 96 11.58 12.12 6.40
C GLN A 96 12.16 10.76 5.97
N ALA A 97 13.41 10.74 5.50
CA ALA A 97 14.07 9.53 4.98
C ALA A 97 14.03 8.34 5.97
N ALA A 98 14.31 8.60 7.26
CA ALA A 98 14.23 7.57 8.30
C ALA A 98 12.82 6.96 8.44
N THR A 99 11.77 7.77 8.27
CA THR A 99 10.38 7.31 8.29
C THR A 99 10.07 6.46 7.07
N ILE A 100 10.59 6.83 5.89
CA ILE A 100 10.44 6.06 4.65
C ILE A 100 11.10 4.68 4.80
N VAL A 101 12.31 4.60 5.35
CA VAL A 101 12.99 3.32 5.61
C VAL A 101 12.20 2.45 6.57
N ARG A 102 11.66 3.04 7.66
CA ARG A 102 10.78 2.33 8.60
C ARG A 102 9.50 1.83 7.94
N LEU A 103 8.88 2.63 7.06
CA LEU A 103 7.70 2.26 6.28
C LEU A 103 8.01 1.07 5.36
N LEU A 104 9.07 1.14 4.57
CA LEU A 104 9.54 0.05 3.70
C LEU A 104 9.83 -1.24 4.49
N SER A 105 10.41 -1.12 5.68
CA SER A 105 10.66 -2.26 6.57
C SER A 105 9.36 -2.91 7.08
N ARG A 106 8.37 -2.12 7.52
CA ARG A 106 7.06 -2.63 7.98
C ARG A 106 6.28 -3.30 6.85
N MET A 107 6.35 -2.75 5.64
CA MET A 107 5.78 -3.39 4.45
C MET A 107 6.52 -4.68 4.04
N GLY A 108 7.70 -4.94 4.63
CA GLY A 108 8.57 -6.05 4.25
C GLY A 108 9.21 -5.88 2.87
N ALA A 109 9.12 -4.69 2.27
CA ALA A 109 9.64 -4.37 0.94
C ALA A 109 11.17 -4.48 0.87
N LEU A 110 11.86 -4.22 1.99
CA LEU A 110 13.32 -4.36 2.05
C LEU A 110 13.82 -5.80 1.85
N ARG A 111 13.00 -6.80 2.22
CA ARG A 111 13.33 -8.23 2.03
C ARG A 111 12.68 -8.82 0.78
N ARG A 112 11.51 -8.30 0.41
CA ARG A 112 10.69 -8.75 -0.71
C ARG A 112 10.24 -7.52 -1.52
N PRO A 113 11.13 -6.97 -2.38
CA PRO A 113 10.86 -5.79 -3.19
C PRO A 113 9.53 -5.84 -3.94
N GLU A 114 9.15 -7.02 -4.44
CA GLU A 114 7.92 -7.28 -5.18
C GLU A 114 6.64 -7.00 -4.37
N ARG A 115 6.72 -6.98 -3.03
CA ARG A 115 5.57 -6.57 -2.19
C ARG A 115 5.26 -5.09 -2.32
N LEU A 116 6.27 -4.26 -2.61
CA LEU A 116 6.07 -2.83 -2.76
C LEU A 116 5.14 -2.55 -3.94
N ASP A 117 5.32 -3.25 -5.05
CA ASP A 117 4.51 -3.08 -6.25
C ASP A 117 3.03 -3.39 -5.97
N ALA A 118 2.75 -4.47 -5.25
CA ALA A 118 1.39 -4.83 -4.86
C ALA A 118 0.74 -3.79 -3.91
N VAL A 119 1.50 -3.25 -2.96
CA VAL A 119 1.02 -2.17 -2.07
C VAL A 119 0.77 -0.88 -2.86
N LEU A 120 1.71 -0.49 -3.71
CA LEU A 120 1.59 0.71 -4.55
C LEU A 120 0.40 0.60 -5.51
N LEU A 121 0.19 -0.57 -6.12
CA LEU A 121 -0.95 -0.79 -7.00
C LEU A 121 -2.26 -0.70 -6.23
N ALA A 122 -2.37 -1.30 -5.04
CA ALA A 122 -3.56 -1.16 -4.21
C ALA A 122 -3.84 0.30 -3.83
N CYS A 123 -2.81 1.07 -3.46
CA CYS A 123 -2.96 2.48 -3.13
C CYS A 123 -3.30 3.34 -4.38
N ALA A 124 -2.77 2.99 -5.54
CA ALA A 124 -3.14 3.62 -6.81
C ALA A 124 -4.61 3.37 -7.15
N CYS A 125 -5.12 2.16 -6.90
CA CYS A 125 -6.54 1.84 -7.07
C CYS A 125 -7.44 2.59 -6.07
N ASP A 126 -7.04 2.73 -4.80
CA ASP A 126 -7.72 3.61 -3.83
C ASP A 126 -7.80 5.04 -4.35
N ALA A 127 -6.67 5.61 -4.77
CA ALA A 127 -6.62 6.98 -5.28
C ALA A 127 -7.53 7.18 -6.50
N ARG A 128 -7.55 6.23 -7.45
CA ARG A 128 -8.38 6.28 -8.66
C ARG A 128 -9.86 6.00 -8.43
N GLY A 129 -10.21 5.28 -7.36
CA GLY A 129 -11.59 5.03 -6.98
C GLY A 129 -12.32 6.25 -6.40
N ARG A 130 -11.63 7.39 -6.26
CA ARG A 130 -12.22 8.67 -5.88
C ARG A 130 -12.66 9.42 -7.12
N LEU A 131 -13.90 9.94 -7.09
CA LEU A 131 -14.47 10.70 -8.21
C LEU A 131 -13.53 11.85 -8.64
N GLY A 132 -13.26 11.93 -9.94
CA GLY A 132 -12.37 12.93 -10.55
C GLY A 132 -10.88 12.56 -10.59
N PHE A 133 -10.51 11.37 -10.13
CA PHE A 133 -9.13 10.86 -10.10
C PHE A 133 -8.90 9.62 -10.96
N GLU A 134 -9.88 9.22 -11.77
CA GLU A 134 -9.95 7.93 -12.47
C GLU A 134 -8.74 7.71 -13.40
N HIS A 135 -8.19 8.79 -13.96
CA HIS A 135 -7.06 8.76 -14.89
C HIS A 135 -5.76 9.35 -14.32
N GLN A 136 -5.71 9.65 -13.03
CA GLN A 136 -4.52 10.30 -12.47
C GLN A 136 -3.35 9.30 -12.38
N ALA A 137 -2.16 9.77 -12.79
CA ALA A 137 -0.92 9.06 -12.55
C ALA A 137 -0.65 9.02 -11.04
N TYR A 138 -0.33 7.84 -10.50
CA TYR A 138 0.00 7.71 -9.08
C TYR A 138 1.48 8.06 -8.87
N PRO A 139 1.81 9.25 -8.31
CA PRO A 139 3.15 9.83 -8.45
C PRO A 139 4.17 9.27 -7.44
N PHE A 140 3.72 8.41 -6.54
CA PHE A 140 4.52 7.96 -5.39
C PHE A 140 5.35 6.70 -5.65
N THR A 141 5.19 6.08 -6.84
CA THR A 141 6.00 4.92 -7.25
C THR A 141 7.49 5.25 -7.27
N GLY A 142 7.89 6.34 -7.95
CA GLY A 142 9.30 6.76 -8.01
C GLY A 142 9.90 7.18 -6.66
N LEU A 143 9.10 7.81 -5.79
CA LEU A 143 9.55 8.30 -4.48
C LEU A 143 9.82 7.17 -3.46
N LEU A 144 9.21 6.00 -3.63
CA LEU A 144 9.46 4.83 -2.80
C LEU A 144 10.53 3.88 -3.39
N LEU A 145 10.65 3.83 -4.71
CA LEU A 145 11.65 2.99 -5.40
C LEU A 145 13.09 3.45 -5.13
N SER A 146 13.39 4.75 -5.19
CA SER A 146 14.74 5.28 -4.94
C SER A 146 15.30 4.96 -3.53
N PRO A 147 14.57 5.23 -2.42
CA PRO A 147 15.04 4.86 -1.08
C PRO A 147 15.04 3.35 -0.85
N MET A 148 14.21 2.56 -1.55
CA MET A 148 14.30 1.10 -1.50
C MET A 148 15.61 0.62 -2.12
N ILE A 149 15.99 1.11 -3.29
CA ILE A 149 17.29 0.79 -3.92
C ILE A 149 18.44 1.21 -3.02
N ALA A 150 18.39 2.41 -2.43
CA ALA A 150 19.42 2.89 -1.50
C ALA A 150 19.52 2.00 -0.25
N ALA A 151 18.39 1.62 0.36
CA ALA A 151 18.37 0.76 1.53
C ALA A 151 18.88 -0.66 1.22
N LEU A 152 18.51 -1.23 0.08
CA LEU A 152 19.06 -2.51 -0.38
C LEU A 152 20.57 -2.42 -0.60
N ALA A 153 21.06 -1.38 -1.27
CA ALA A 153 22.48 -1.16 -1.50
C ALA A 153 23.28 -1.01 -0.19
N MET A 154 22.71 -0.36 0.83
CA MET A 154 23.33 -0.21 2.15
C MET A 154 23.26 -1.49 3.01
N SER A 155 22.30 -2.37 2.75
CA SER A 155 22.16 -3.65 3.46
C SER A 155 23.12 -4.73 2.96
N LEU A 156 23.69 -4.55 1.77
CA LEU A 156 24.80 -5.36 1.28
C LEU A 156 26.08 -4.93 2.00
N SER A 157 26.86 -5.89 2.50
CA SER A 157 28.19 -5.55 2.97
C SER A 157 29.02 -4.99 1.80
N PRO A 158 29.93 -4.02 2.02
CA PRO A 158 30.81 -3.53 0.97
C PRO A 158 31.55 -4.67 0.24
N ALA A 159 31.93 -5.71 0.98
CA ALA A 159 32.53 -6.93 0.45
C ALA A 159 31.59 -7.71 -0.49
N SER A 160 30.29 -7.79 -0.18
CA SER A 160 29.30 -8.45 -1.03
C SER A 160 29.04 -7.67 -2.31
N VAL A 161 29.01 -6.33 -2.26
CA VAL A 161 28.86 -5.47 -3.44
C VAL A 161 30.07 -5.62 -4.36
N ILE A 162 31.28 -5.55 -3.80
CA ILE A 162 32.54 -5.71 -4.54
C ILE A 162 32.63 -7.12 -5.15
N SER A 163 32.30 -8.16 -4.39
CA SER A 163 32.33 -9.54 -4.90
C SER A 163 31.32 -9.75 -6.05
N ASN A 164 30.13 -9.17 -5.97
CA ASN A 164 29.14 -9.29 -7.04
C ASN A 164 29.54 -8.50 -8.28
N ALA A 165 30.08 -7.29 -8.12
CA ALA A 165 30.61 -6.48 -9.21
C ALA A 165 31.77 -7.19 -9.94
N LEU A 166 32.68 -7.81 -9.19
CA LEU A 166 33.79 -8.60 -9.74
C LEU A 166 33.32 -9.89 -10.45
N ARG A 167 32.24 -10.53 -9.97
CA ARG A 167 31.62 -11.68 -10.66
C ARG A 167 31.01 -11.26 -12.00
N LEU A 168 30.28 -10.15 -12.02
CA LEU A 168 29.65 -9.64 -13.24
C LEU A 168 30.69 -9.20 -14.27
N SER A 169 31.81 -8.59 -13.87
CA SER A 169 32.90 -8.23 -14.78
C SER A 169 33.66 -9.44 -15.36
N ASN A 170 33.63 -10.59 -14.68
CA ASN A 170 34.25 -11.84 -15.14
C ASN A 170 33.31 -12.78 -15.90
N THR A 171 32.03 -12.42 -16.01
CA THR A 171 31.07 -13.20 -16.80
C THR A 171 31.22 -12.78 -18.25
N LYS A 172 31.95 -13.58 -19.05
CA LYS A 172 32.01 -13.38 -20.51
C LYS A 172 30.60 -13.60 -21.09
N ILE A 173 30.10 -12.58 -21.79
CA ILE A 173 28.96 -12.70 -22.72
C ILE A 173 29.43 -13.48 -23.95
#